data_AF-A0A1H9HC60-F1
#
_entry.id   AF-A0A1H9HC60-F1
#
_cell.length_a   1.000
_cell.length_b   1.000
_cell.length_c   1.000
_cell.angle_alpha   90.00
_cell.angle_beta   90.00
_cell.angle_gamma   90.00
#
_symmetry.space_group_name_H-M   'P 1'
#
loop_
_entity.id
_entity.type
_entity.pdbx_description
1 polymer ?
#
loop_
_entity_poly.entity_id
_entity_poly.type
_entity_poly.pdbx_seq_one_letter_code
_entity_poly.pdbx_strand_id
1 'polypeptide(L)'
;MYTLNKDYLRVALAKLDASGLVKAGGRVDKAIPNYVAALSPSLRATGLIATLAIYASDDAGKGAAAKLPVLNLITSMLSDDELQLLPETERKSLASASNMFYWAIKQDKKQFPRIQRQLETATAAIKVAIRTYKIPKA
;
A
#
# COMPACT_ATOMS: atom_id res chain seq x y z
N MET A 1 15.65 12.61 -4.92
CA MET A 1 14.36 13.20 -5.32
C MET A 1 13.65 12.16 -6.16
N TYR A 2 12.56 11.55 -5.68
CA TYR A 2 11.88 10.47 -6.41
C TYR A 2 10.94 11.09 -7.44
N THR A 3 11.29 11.01 -8.72
CA THR A 3 10.33 11.31 -9.80
C THR A 3 9.36 10.14 -9.83
N LEU A 4 8.22 10.28 -9.16
CA LEU A 4 7.10 9.38 -9.34
C LEU A 4 6.70 9.49 -10.82
N ASN A 5 7.06 8.48 -11.61
CA ASN A 5 6.69 8.40 -13.02
C ASN A 5 5.16 8.47 -13.14
N LYS A 6 4.63 9.10 -14.20
CA LYS A 6 3.18 9.28 -14.43
C LYS A 6 2.42 7.95 -14.32
N ASP A 7 3.08 6.84 -14.67
CA ASP A 7 2.53 5.49 -14.61
C ASP A 7 2.16 5.10 -13.18
N TYR A 8 2.99 5.44 -12.18
CA TYR A 8 2.70 5.15 -10.77
C TYR A 8 1.45 5.86 -10.29
N LEU A 9 1.27 7.13 -10.66
CA LEU A 9 0.11 7.90 -10.27
C LEU A 9 -1.16 7.36 -10.96
N ARG A 10 -1.08 7.05 -12.26
CA ARG A 10 -2.19 6.49 -13.03
C ARG A 10 -2.64 5.14 -12.44
N VAL A 11 -1.69 4.24 -12.18
CA VAL A 11 -1.99 2.94 -11.56
C VAL A 11 -2.52 3.14 -10.13
N ALA A 12 -1.92 4.01 -9.32
CA ALA A 12 -2.39 4.26 -7.96
C ALA A 12 -3.83 4.82 -7.92
N LEU A 13 -4.21 5.70 -8.86
CA LEU A 13 -5.58 6.17 -8.99
C LEU A 13 -6.52 5.01 -9.34
N ALA A 14 -6.17 4.20 -10.34
CA ALA A 14 -6.98 3.06 -10.76
C ALA A 14 -7.17 2.03 -9.62
N LYS A 15 -6.11 1.70 -8.88
CA LYS A 15 -6.20 0.78 -7.73
C LYS A 15 -7.01 1.38 -6.58
N LEU A 16 -6.86 2.69 -6.33
CA LEU A 16 -7.62 3.38 -5.30
C LEU A 16 -9.12 3.39 -5.62
N ASP A 17 -9.50 3.62 -6.87
CA ASP A 17 -10.89 3.51 -7.31
C ASP A 17 -11.44 2.08 -7.13
N ALA A 18 -10.68 1.08 -7.58
CA ALA A 18 -11.06 -0.32 -7.47
C ALA A 18 -11.12 -0.84 -6.02
N SER A 19 -10.47 -0.14 -5.08
CA SER A 19 -10.41 -0.57 -3.67
C SER A 19 -11.70 -0.34 -2.88
N GLY A 20 -12.66 0.43 -3.43
CA GLY A 20 -13.87 0.82 -2.71
C GLY A 20 -13.64 1.81 -1.55
N LEU A 21 -12.41 2.32 -1.38
CA LEU A 21 -12.06 3.28 -0.33
C LEU A 21 -12.48 4.72 -0.66
N VAL A 22 -12.83 4.98 -1.92
CA VAL A 22 -13.36 6.26 -2.39
C VAL A 22 -14.88 6.25 -2.22
N LYS A 23 -15.41 7.13 -1.37
CA LYS A 23 -16.85 7.29 -1.14
C LYS A 23 -17.50 8.13 -2.25
N ALA A 24 -18.83 8.06 -2.32
CA ALA A 24 -19.64 8.95 -3.16
C ALA A 24 -19.24 10.43 -2.92
N GLY A 25 -18.94 11.15 -4.00
CA GLY A 25 -18.36 12.50 -3.93
C GLY A 25 -16.83 12.55 -3.96
N GLY A 26 -16.16 11.45 -4.31
CA GLY A 26 -14.71 11.45 -4.58
C GLY A 26 -13.84 11.61 -3.34
N ARG A 27 -14.34 11.26 -2.15
CA ARG A 27 -13.61 11.42 -0.89
C ARG A 27 -13.21 10.08 -0.32
N VAL A 28 -11.93 9.94 0.01
CA VAL A 28 -11.42 8.77 0.74
C VAL A 28 -11.80 8.89 2.22
N ASP A 29 -12.11 7.77 2.88
CA ASP A 29 -12.36 7.74 4.33
C ASP A 29 -11.23 8.44 5.10
N LYS A 30 -11.56 9.24 6.12
CA LYS A 30 -10.61 10.09 6.85
C LYS A 30 -9.47 9.30 7.51
N ALA A 31 -9.70 8.04 7.89
CA ALA A 31 -8.67 7.22 8.53
C ALA A 31 -7.58 6.75 7.54
N ILE A 32 -7.96 6.49 6.29
CA ILE A 32 -7.09 5.91 5.26
C ILE A 32 -5.86 6.80 4.94
N PRO A 33 -6.00 8.12 4.66
CA PRO A 33 -4.85 8.99 4.42
C PRO A 33 -3.84 8.99 5.58
N ASN A 34 -4.31 8.86 6.82
CA ASN A 34 -3.46 8.86 8.00
C ASN A 34 -2.64 7.57 8.08
N TYR A 35 -3.27 6.42 7.85
CA TYR A 35 -2.56 5.14 7.80
C TYR A 35 -1.58 5.08 6.63
N VAL A 36 -1.98 5.49 5.42
CA VAL A 36 -1.06 5.59 4.27
C VAL A 36 0.13 6.50 4.60
N ALA A 37 -0.11 7.64 5.26
CA ALA A 37 0.97 8.56 5.63
C ALA A 37 1.90 8.00 6.73
N ALA A 38 1.38 7.15 7.62
CA ALA A 38 2.12 6.56 8.74
C ALA A 38 2.97 5.35 8.33
N LEU A 39 2.63 4.66 7.23
CA LEU A 39 3.31 3.42 6.84
C LEU A 39 4.82 3.60 6.61
N SER A 40 5.25 4.57 5.79
CA SER A 40 6.69 4.76 5.51
C SER A 40 7.51 5.16 6.75
N PRO A 41 7.02 6.02 7.65
CA PRO A 41 7.63 6.20 8.97
C PRO A 41 7.70 4.91 9.81
N SER A 42 6.61 4.13 9.87
CA SER A 42 6.57 2.87 10.63
C SER A 42 7.59 1.84 10.12
N LEU A 43 7.70 1.70 8.79
CA LEU A 43 8.69 0.81 8.15
C LEU A 43 10.12 1.17 8.55
N ARG A 44 10.44 2.47 8.61
CA ARG A 44 11.77 2.94 9.02
C ARG A 44 12.04 2.80 10.51
N ALA A 45 11.02 2.98 11.35
CA ALA A 45 11.16 2.93 12.80
C ALA A 45 11.17 1.50 13.37
N THR A 46 10.32 0.62 12.84
CA THR A 46 10.06 -0.72 13.41
C THR A 46 10.41 -1.87 12.46
N GLY A 47 10.72 -1.56 11.21
CA GLY A 47 11.04 -2.55 10.18
C GLY A 47 9.80 -3.18 9.52
N LEU A 48 10.06 -3.95 8.47
CA LEU A 48 9.05 -4.52 7.59
C LEU A 48 8.03 -5.41 8.33
N ILE A 49 8.51 -6.45 9.02
CA ILE A 49 7.64 -7.49 9.60
C ILE A 49 6.75 -6.92 10.71
N ALA A 50 7.31 -6.12 11.62
CA ALA A 50 6.53 -5.51 12.70
C ALA A 50 5.47 -4.53 12.15
N THR A 51 5.83 -3.71 11.17
CA THR A 51 4.86 -2.80 10.52
C THR A 51 3.73 -3.59 9.86
N LEU A 52 4.07 -4.63 9.09
CA LEU A 52 3.07 -5.46 8.42
C LEU A 52 2.17 -6.20 9.41
N ALA A 53 2.72 -6.69 10.53
CA ALA A 53 1.92 -7.30 11.59
C ALA A 53 0.90 -6.30 12.16
N ILE A 54 1.29 -5.04 12.42
CA ILE A 54 0.38 -4.00 12.94
C ILE A 54 -0.76 -3.68 11.96
N TYR A 55 -0.50 -3.77 10.65
CA TYR A 55 -1.50 -3.49 9.61
C TYR A 55 -2.39 -4.69 9.29
N ALA A 56 -1.84 -5.90 9.44
CA ALA A 56 -2.55 -7.16 9.25
C ALA A 56 -3.32 -7.60 10.51
N SER A 57 -2.95 -7.09 11.68
CA SER A 57 -3.61 -7.42 12.94
C SER A 57 -5.05 -6.92 12.93
N ASP A 58 -5.97 -7.87 13.03
CA ASP A 58 -7.39 -7.64 13.20
C ASP A 58 -7.69 -7.35 14.67
N ASP A 59 -7.11 -6.26 15.19
CA ASP A 59 -7.50 -5.79 16.52
C ASP A 59 -8.94 -5.33 16.45
N ALA A 60 -9.87 -6.05 17.08
CA ALA A 60 -11.31 -5.79 17.15
C ALA A 60 -11.71 -4.42 17.76
N GLY A 61 -10.80 -3.45 17.84
CA GLY A 61 -11.07 -2.04 18.02
C GLY A 61 -11.33 -1.31 16.69
N LYS A 62 -11.85 -0.08 16.77
CA LYS A 62 -12.25 0.78 15.63
C LYS A 62 -11.17 1.03 14.55
N GLY A 63 -9.91 0.62 14.77
CA GLY A 63 -8.78 0.88 13.89
C GLY A 63 -8.41 -0.23 12.90
N ALA A 64 -8.66 -1.51 13.20
CA ALA A 64 -8.23 -2.61 12.31
C ALA A 64 -9.02 -2.64 10.99
N ALA A 65 -10.31 -2.33 11.04
CA ALA A 65 -11.18 -2.22 9.88
C ALA A 65 -10.68 -1.23 8.80
N ALA A 66 -9.78 -0.31 9.15
CA ALA A 66 -9.23 0.68 8.23
C ALA A 66 -7.75 0.46 7.85
N LYS A 67 -7.00 -0.40 8.56
CA LYS A 67 -5.60 -0.70 8.22
C LYS A 67 -5.46 -1.83 7.19
N LEU A 68 -6.27 -2.88 7.32
CA LEU A 68 -6.23 -4.00 6.38
C LEU A 68 -6.57 -3.56 4.93
N PRO A 69 -7.56 -2.69 4.69
CA PRO A 69 -7.79 -2.17 3.33
C PRO A 69 -6.62 -1.36 2.77
N VAL A 70 -5.88 -0.63 3.62
CA VAL A 70 -4.65 0.07 3.21
C VAL A 70 -3.59 -0.94 2.77
N LEU A 71 -3.44 -2.02 3.54
CA LEU A 71 -2.48 -3.07 3.20
C LEU A 71 -2.86 -3.76 1.88
N ASN A 72 -4.14 -4.03 1.66
CA ASN A 72 -4.65 -4.61 0.41
C ASN A 72 -4.41 -3.68 -0.78
N LEU A 73 -4.64 -2.38 -0.62
CA LEU A 73 -4.36 -1.39 -1.65
C LEU A 73 -2.87 -1.37 -2.02
N ILE A 74 -1.96 -1.37 -1.04
CA ILE A 74 -0.51 -1.43 -1.30
C ILE A 74 -0.12 -2.76 -1.94
N THR A 75 -0.72 -3.87 -1.51
CA THR A 75 -0.50 -5.20 -2.10
C THR A 75 -0.86 -5.20 -3.58
N SER A 76 -1.98 -4.57 -3.95
CA SER A 76 -2.43 -4.46 -5.33
C SER A 76 -1.49 -3.62 -6.20
N MET A 77 -0.80 -2.63 -5.61
CA MET A 77 0.22 -1.85 -6.30
C MET A 77 1.51 -2.65 -6.53
N LEU A 78 1.97 -3.39 -5.52
CA LEU A 78 3.19 -4.20 -5.62
C LEU A 78 3.04 -5.38 -6.58
N SER A 79 1.83 -5.92 -6.69
CA SER A 79 1.51 -7.03 -7.57
C SER A 79 1.12 -6.58 -8.98
N ASP A 80 1.18 -5.28 -9.27
CA ASP A 80 0.82 -4.74 -10.57
C ASP A 80 1.88 -5.07 -11.62
N ASP A 81 1.45 -5.64 -12.75
CA ASP A 81 2.34 -6.08 -13.83
C ASP A 81 2.95 -4.93 -14.62
N GLU A 82 2.31 -3.76 -14.62
CA GLU A 82 2.82 -2.60 -15.34
C GLU A 82 3.94 -1.90 -14.56
N LEU A 83 3.80 -1.79 -13.24
CA LEU A 83 4.80 -1.13 -12.40
C LEU A 83 6.02 -1.99 -12.11
N GLN A 84 5.89 -3.32 -12.19
CA GLN A 84 6.98 -4.29 -11.98
C GLN A 84 7.80 -4.03 -10.71
N LEU A 85 7.15 -3.61 -9.62
CA LEU A 85 7.83 -3.26 -8.36
C LEU A 85 8.54 -4.45 -7.71
N LEU A 86 8.02 -5.65 -7.95
CA LEU A 86 8.62 -6.91 -7.55
C LEU A 86 8.89 -7.79 -8.78
N PRO A 87 9.86 -8.72 -8.71
CA PRO A 87 10.02 -9.81 -9.67
C PRO A 87 8.70 -10.58 -9.89
N GLU A 88 8.50 -11.12 -11.08
CA GLU A 88 7.25 -11.79 -11.45
C GLU A 88 6.84 -12.92 -10.50
N THR A 89 7.80 -13.74 -10.07
CA THR A 89 7.57 -14.83 -9.11
C THR A 89 7.08 -14.31 -7.77
N GLU A 90 7.65 -13.20 -7.29
CA GLU A 90 7.23 -12.53 -6.07
C GLU A 90 5.86 -11.87 -6.21
N ARG A 91 5.56 -11.24 -7.35
CA ARG A 91 4.23 -10.66 -7.63
C ARG A 91 3.15 -11.72 -7.61
N LYS A 92 3.35 -12.83 -8.32
CA LYS A 92 2.40 -13.96 -8.34
C LYS A 92 2.22 -14.57 -6.95
N SER A 93 3.32 -14.75 -6.22
CA SER A 93 3.26 -15.25 -4.85
C SER A 93 2.51 -14.29 -3.92
N LEU A 94 2.77 -12.99 -4.01
CA LEU A 94 2.11 -11.96 -3.21
C LEU A 94 0.62 -11.87 -3.53
N ALA A 95 0.24 -11.90 -4.82
CA ALA A 95 -1.15 -11.88 -5.25
C ALA A 95 -1.96 -13.09 -4.77
N SER A 96 -1.29 -14.25 -4.63
CA SER A 96 -1.91 -15.47 -4.10
C SER A 96 -1.93 -15.55 -2.56
N ALA A 97 -1.26 -14.63 -1.87
CA ALA A 97 -1.17 -14.65 -0.42
C ALA A 97 -2.42 -14.05 0.23
N SER A 98 -2.83 -14.60 1.38
CA SER A 98 -3.99 -14.11 2.14
C SER A 98 -3.82 -12.64 2.54
N ASN A 99 -2.60 -12.23 2.92
CA ASN A 99 -2.20 -10.84 3.02
C ASN A 99 -0.66 -10.71 2.90
N MET A 100 -0.18 -9.49 2.73
CA MET A 100 1.26 -9.19 2.58
C MET A 100 2.10 -9.60 3.80
N PHE A 101 1.55 -9.58 5.02
CA PHE A 101 2.28 -10.00 6.22
C PHE A 101 2.68 -11.48 6.13
N TYR A 102 1.72 -12.37 5.83
CA TYR A 102 1.99 -13.80 5.68
C TYR A 102 2.90 -14.13 4.50
N TRP A 103 2.90 -13.30 3.45
CA TRP A 103 3.87 -13.40 2.37
C TRP A 103 5.27 -12.98 2.83
N ALA A 104 5.39 -11.85 3.52
CA ALA A 104 6.67 -11.25 3.92
C ALA A 104 7.45 -12.13 4.92
N ILE A 105 6.78 -12.80 5.85
CA ILE A 105 7.44 -13.70 6.82
C ILE A 105 8.08 -14.92 6.15
N LYS A 106 7.69 -15.26 4.92
CA LYS A 106 8.25 -16.38 4.14
C LYS A 106 9.43 -15.94 3.26
N GLN A 107 9.72 -14.65 3.17
CA GLN A 107 10.81 -14.13 2.33
C GLN A 107 12.15 -14.21 3.06
N ASP A 108 13.24 -14.30 2.29
CA ASP A 108 14.59 -14.14 2.83
C ASP A 108 14.75 -12.72 3.41
N LYS A 109 15.27 -12.63 4.64
CA LYS A 109 15.56 -11.34 5.32
C LYS A 109 16.47 -10.43 4.50
N LYS A 110 17.34 -11.00 3.66
CA LYS A 110 18.19 -10.23 2.72
C LYS A 110 17.38 -9.43 1.70
N GLN A 111 16.14 -9.85 1.40
CA GLN A 111 15.24 -9.15 0.49
C GLN A 111 14.48 -7.99 1.17
N PHE A 112 14.46 -7.93 2.51
CA PHE A 112 13.65 -6.96 3.23
C PHE A 112 13.95 -5.50 2.88
N PRO A 113 15.23 -5.06 2.72
CA PRO A 113 15.51 -3.69 2.31
C PRO A 113 14.90 -3.32 0.95
N ARG A 114 14.97 -4.26 -0.02
CA ARG A 114 14.35 -4.07 -1.34
C ARG A 114 12.83 -4.01 -1.22
N ILE A 115 12.22 -4.98 -0.54
CA ILE A 115 10.76 -5.04 -0.35
C ILE A 115 10.26 -3.77 0.34
N GLN A 116 10.92 -3.33 1.41
CA GLN A 116 10.59 -2.10 2.12
C GLN A 116 10.64 -0.88 1.19
N ARG A 117 11.68 -0.76 0.36
CA ARG A 117 11.77 0.33 -0.62
C ARG A 117 10.62 0.34 -1.60
N GLN A 118 10.19 -0.84 -2.06
CA GLN A 118 9.05 -0.96 -2.98
C GLN A 118 7.73 -0.61 -2.31
N LEU A 119 7.54 -1.02 -1.05
CA LEU A 119 6.40 -0.58 -0.23
C LEU A 119 6.38 0.94 -0.09
N GLU A 120 7.53 1.56 0.22
CA GLU A 120 7.65 3.01 0.36
C GLU A 120 7.29 3.73 -0.95
N THR A 121 7.75 3.22 -2.11
CA THR A 121 7.38 3.75 -3.42
C THR A 121 5.88 3.64 -3.69
N ALA A 122 5.29 2.45 -3.48
CA ALA A 122 3.86 2.23 -3.67
C ALA A 122 3.03 3.15 -2.75
N THR A 123 3.45 3.30 -1.50
CA THR A 123 2.82 4.18 -0.50
C THR A 123 2.89 5.64 -0.92
N ALA A 124 4.03 6.09 -1.45
CA ALA A 124 4.18 7.44 -1.95
C ALA A 124 3.23 7.71 -3.13
N ALA A 125 3.07 6.76 -4.06
CA ALA A 125 2.13 6.84 -5.17
C ALA A 125 0.68 6.98 -4.70
N ILE A 126 0.26 6.10 -3.80
CA ILE A 126 -1.09 6.14 -3.20
C ILE A 126 -1.33 7.45 -2.47
N LYS A 127 -0.33 7.96 -1.73
CA LYS A 127 -0.44 9.24 -1.02
C LYS A 127 -0.69 10.40 -1.97
N VAL A 128 -0.05 10.42 -3.14
CA VAL A 128 -0.31 11.42 -4.17
C VAL A 128 -1.71 11.22 -4.76
N ALA A 129 -2.09 10.00 -5.12
CA ALA A 129 -3.42 9.68 -5.65
C ALA A 129 -4.56 10.13 -4.71
N ILE A 130 -4.46 9.83 -3.41
CA ILE A 130 -5.42 10.28 -2.38
C ILE A 130 -5.52 11.81 -2.34
N ARG A 131 -4.41 12.54 -2.51
CA ARG A 131 -4.42 14.01 -2.53
C ARG A 131 -5.11 14.54 -3.78
N THR A 132 -4.97 13.88 -4.93
CA THR A 132 -5.66 14.27 -6.16
C THR A 132 -7.19 14.21 -6.01
N TYR A 133 -7.73 13.21 -5.33
CA TYR A 133 -9.18 13.12 -5.01
C TYR A 133 -9.69 14.24 -4.10
N LYS A 134 -8.82 14.87 -3.30
CA LYS A 134 -9.20 16.00 -2.45
C LYS A 134 -9.31 17.33 -3.21
N ILE A 135 -8.88 17.36 -4.48
CA ILE A 135 -9.07 18.50 -5.36
C ILE A 135 -10.46 18.34 -6.00
N PRO A 136 -11.40 19.28 -5.79
CA PRO A 136 -12.69 19.23 -6.48
C PRO A 136 -12.44 19.10 -7.98
N LYS A 137 -13.12 18.16 -8.66
CA LYS A 137 -13.16 18.18 -10.12
C LYS A 137 -13.84 19.50 -10.51
N ALA A 138 -13.10 20.36 -11.21
CA ALA A 138 -13.60 21.61 -11.77
C ALA A 138 -14.68 21.33 -12.82
#